data_AF-A0A535KYR8-F1
#
_entry.id   AF-A0A535KYR8-F1
#
_cell.length_a   1.000
_cell.length_b   1.000
_cell.length_c   1.000
_cell.angle_alpha   90.00
_cell.angle_beta   90.00
_cell.angle_gamma   90.00
#
_symmetry.space_group_name_H-M   'P 1'
#
loop_
_entity.id
_entity.type
_entity.pdbx_description
1 polymer ?
#
loop_
_entity_poly.entity_id
_entity_poly.type
_entity_poly.pdbx_seq_one_letter_code
_entity_poly.pdbx_strand_id
1 'polypeptide(L)'
;MAQVAAERSGIVAPVVADPAPLGLSAFALTTFVLTSTYAGFFSDKAGGVAVAVALFYGGLAQLCAGMWEFRRNNTFGATAFTSYGAFWLSYAAILIPGTGILAAITPALHQALGVYLL
;
A
#
# COMPACT_ATOMS: atom_id res chain seq x y z
N MET A 1 -41.00 22.51 -10.81
CA MET A 1 -40.86 21.88 -9.46
C MET A 1 -40.76 20.35 -9.55
N ALA A 2 -41.66 19.64 -10.25
CA ALA A 2 -41.58 18.18 -10.41
C ALA A 2 -40.35 17.68 -11.22
N GLN A 3 -39.89 18.46 -12.20
CA GLN A 3 -38.73 18.11 -13.03
C GLN A 3 -37.39 18.14 -12.27
N VAL A 4 -37.26 19.05 -11.29
CA VAL A 4 -36.09 19.18 -10.41
C VAL A 4 -36.05 18.04 -9.37
N ALA A 5 -37.20 17.45 -9.03
CA ALA A 5 -37.26 16.28 -8.17
C ALA A 5 -36.89 14.99 -8.92
N ALA A 6 -37.19 14.90 -10.22
CA ALA A 6 -36.82 13.76 -11.06
C ALA A 6 -35.30 13.67 -11.32
N GLU A 7 -34.62 14.82 -11.49
CA GLU A 7 -33.15 14.87 -11.63
C GLU A 7 -32.39 14.38 -10.38
N ARG A 8 -33.00 14.50 -9.20
CA ARG A 8 -32.38 14.03 -7.94
C ARG A 8 -32.48 12.52 -7.73
N SER A 9 -33.19 11.79 -8.61
CA SER A 9 -33.34 10.33 -8.52
C SER A 9 -32.16 9.54 -9.13
N GLY A 10 -31.20 10.22 -9.76
CA GLY A 10 -30.07 9.60 -10.46
C GLY A 10 -28.84 9.30 -9.61
N ILE A 11 -28.83 9.65 -8.31
CA ILE A 11 -27.73 9.28 -7.42
C ILE A 11 -27.96 7.83 -6.97
N VAL A 12 -27.62 6.89 -7.86
CA VAL A 12 -27.46 5.49 -7.49
C VAL A 12 -26.34 5.45 -6.46
N ALA A 13 -26.68 5.10 -5.22
CA ALA A 13 -25.70 4.93 -4.16
C ALA A 13 -24.61 3.97 -4.66
N PRO A 14 -23.32 4.28 -4.43
CA PRO A 14 -22.26 3.42 -4.92
C PRO A 14 -22.44 2.02 -4.34
N VAL A 15 -22.36 1.01 -5.21
CA VAL A 15 -22.58 -0.41 -4.85
C VAL A 15 -21.59 -0.89 -3.79
N VAL A 16 -20.45 -0.19 -3.65
CA VAL A 16 -19.38 -0.44 -2.68
C VAL A 16 -18.88 0.89 -2.14
N ALA A 17 -18.50 0.93 -0.86
CA ALA A 17 -17.84 2.09 -0.25
C ALA A 17 -16.56 2.48 -1.01
N ASP A 18 -16.17 3.75 -0.94
CA ASP A 18 -14.96 4.25 -1.57
C ASP A 18 -13.70 3.72 -0.83
N PRO A 19 -12.87 2.88 -1.47
CA PRO A 19 -11.67 2.34 -0.84
C PRO A 19 -10.46 3.27 -0.96
N ALA A 20 -10.53 4.38 -1.72
CA ALA A 20 -9.40 5.27 -1.95
C ALA A 20 -8.80 5.85 -0.65
N PRO A 21 -9.59 6.27 0.36
CA PRO A 21 -9.04 6.72 1.63
C PRO A 21 -8.22 5.64 2.35
N LEU A 22 -8.63 4.37 2.27
CA LEU A 22 -7.88 3.25 2.82
C LEU A 22 -6.55 3.08 2.08
N GLY A 23 -6.59 3.05 0.75
CA GLY A 23 -5.39 2.91 -0.08
C GLY A 23 -4.36 4.03 0.15
N LEU A 24 -4.81 5.28 0.20
CA LEU A 24 -3.95 6.45 0.40
C LEU A 24 -3.39 6.53 1.83
N SER A 25 -4.19 6.25 2.84
CA SER A 25 -3.72 6.27 4.23
C SER A 25 -2.75 5.13 4.53
N ALA A 26 -2.98 3.95 3.94
CA ALA A 26 -2.04 2.82 3.98
C ALA A 26 -0.67 3.19 3.39
N PHE A 27 -0.67 3.78 2.21
CA PHE A 27 0.55 4.24 1.56
C PHE A 27 1.27 5.33 2.38
N ALA A 28 0.52 6.36 2.81
CA ALA A 28 1.08 7.51 3.50
C ALA A 28 1.70 7.14 4.84
N LEU A 29 1.00 6.35 5.67
CA LEU A 29 1.52 5.93 6.96
C LEU A 29 2.75 5.04 6.80
N THR A 30 2.70 4.07 5.89
CA THR A 30 3.82 3.14 5.67
C THR A 30 5.07 3.87 5.19
N THR A 31 4.90 4.80 4.25
CA THR A 31 5.98 5.66 3.77
C THR A 31 6.52 6.52 4.91
N PHE A 32 5.65 7.15 5.70
CA PHE A 32 6.06 8.00 6.81
C PHE A 32 6.86 7.25 7.88
N VAL A 33 6.43 6.03 8.25
CA VAL A 33 7.15 5.19 9.20
C VAL A 33 8.52 4.81 8.63
N LEU A 34 8.57 4.35 7.38
CA LEU A 34 9.84 3.98 6.74
C LEU A 34 10.80 5.17 6.67
N THR A 35 10.35 6.32 6.18
CA THR A 35 11.23 7.50 6.06
C THR A 35 11.64 8.04 7.42
N SER A 36 10.80 7.94 8.44
CA SER A 36 11.18 8.31 9.81
C SER A 36 12.27 7.40 10.38
N THR A 37 12.28 6.11 10.02
CA THR A 37 13.39 5.22 10.38
C THR A 37 14.69 5.62 9.70
N TYR A 38 14.67 6.00 8.42
CA TYR A 38 15.85 6.48 7.70
C TYR A 38 16.30 7.87 8.16
N ALA A 39 15.38 8.73 8.61
CA ALA A 39 15.68 10.06 9.14
C ALA A 39 16.27 10.02 10.57
N GLY A 40 16.35 8.85 11.20
CA GLY A 40 16.85 8.70 12.56
C GLY A 40 15.93 9.27 13.64
N PHE A 41 14.63 9.40 13.35
CA PHE A 41 13.65 9.94 14.32
C PHE A 41 13.35 8.95 15.46
N PHE A 42 13.63 7.66 15.28
CA PHE A 42 13.39 6.60 16.25
C PHE A 42 14.66 5.77 16.47
N SER A 43 14.75 5.09 17.62
CA SER A 43 15.88 4.19 17.91
C SER A 43 15.93 3.01 16.93
N ASP A 44 17.11 2.47 16.65
CA ASP A 44 17.32 1.32 15.74
C ASP A 44 16.46 0.08 16.09
N LYS A 45 16.10 -0.08 17.37
CA LYS A 45 15.21 -1.15 17.84
C LYS A 45 13.77 -1.04 17.30
N ALA A 46 13.38 0.12 16.78
CA ALA A 46 12.06 0.37 16.20
C ALA A 46 11.98 -0.05 14.71
N GLY A 47 13.07 -0.47 14.07
CA GLY A 47 13.09 -0.84 12.65
C GLY A 47 12.09 -1.94 12.28
N GLY A 48 11.78 -2.86 13.21
CA GLY A 48 10.77 -3.90 13.01
C GLY A 48 9.35 -3.36 12.80
N VAL A 49 9.05 -2.14 13.28
CA VAL A 49 7.73 -1.52 13.11
C VAL A 49 7.45 -1.18 11.65
N ALA A 50 8.49 -0.76 10.89
CA ALA A 50 8.37 -0.50 9.47
C ALA A 50 7.99 -1.77 8.69
N VAL A 51 8.57 -2.92 9.06
CA VAL A 51 8.24 -4.22 8.46
C VAL A 51 6.79 -4.62 8.75
N ALA A 52 6.33 -4.44 10.00
CA ALA A 52 4.96 -4.78 10.38
C ALA A 52 3.91 -3.94 9.63
N VAL A 53 4.12 -2.63 9.54
CA VAL A 53 3.23 -1.71 8.82
C VAL A 53 3.30 -1.93 7.30
N ALA A 54 4.48 -2.22 6.74
CA ALA A 54 4.63 -2.62 5.34
C ALA A 54 3.88 -3.92 5.03
N LEU A 55 3.93 -4.93 5.91
CA LEU A 55 3.24 -6.20 5.67
C LEU A 55 1.72 -6.06 5.69
N PHE A 56 1.17 -5.45 6.74
CA PHE A 56 -0.27 -5.49 6.99
C PHE A 56 -1.04 -4.28 6.46
N TYR A 57 -0.47 -3.08 6.55
CA TYR A 57 -1.20 -1.86 6.19
C TYR A 57 -0.86 -1.40 4.78
N GLY A 58 0.38 -0.96 4.55
CA GLY A 58 0.87 -0.65 3.21
C GLY A 58 0.79 -1.84 2.26
N GLY A 59 0.87 -3.06 2.77
CA GLY A 59 0.78 -4.28 1.99
C GLY A 59 -0.65 -4.79 1.83
N LEU A 60 -1.10 -5.61 2.79
CA LEU A 60 -2.38 -6.32 2.68
C LEU A 60 -3.60 -5.38 2.59
N ALA A 61 -3.72 -4.38 3.46
CA ALA A 61 -4.87 -3.49 3.44
C ALA A 61 -4.91 -2.62 2.16
N GLN A 62 -3.76 -2.13 1.69
CA GLN A 62 -3.66 -1.38 0.43
C GLN A 62 -3.97 -2.26 -0.78
N LEU A 63 -3.49 -3.51 -0.81
CA LEU A 63 -3.84 -4.49 -1.83
C LEU A 63 -5.35 -4.71 -1.88
N CYS A 64 -5.99 -4.94 -0.73
CA CYS A 64 -7.43 -5.07 -0.63
C CYS A 64 -8.16 -3.82 -1.13
N ALA A 65 -7.68 -2.61 -0.81
CA ALA A 65 -8.25 -1.36 -1.35
C ALA A 65 -8.21 -1.33 -2.88
N GLY A 66 -7.10 -1.75 -3.49
CA GLY A 66 -6.99 -1.90 -4.94
C GLY A 66 -7.97 -2.92 -5.53
N MET A 67 -8.18 -4.05 -4.85
CA MET A 67 -9.16 -5.06 -5.28
C MET A 67 -10.60 -4.50 -5.30
N TRP A 68 -10.94 -3.62 -4.35
CA TRP A 68 -12.24 -2.96 -4.31
C TRP A 68 -12.40 -1.85 -5.36
N GLU A 69 -11.32 -1.22 -5.80
CA GLU A 69 -11.37 -0.25 -6.91
C GLU A 69 -11.72 -0.91 -8.25
N PHE A 70 -11.32 -2.18 -8.48
CA PHE A 70 -11.80 -2.94 -9.64
C PHE A 70 -13.32 -3.04 -9.62
N ARG A 71 -13.91 -3.27 -8.44
CA ARG A 71 -15.37 -3.38 -8.28
C ARG A 71 -16.10 -2.06 -8.51
N ARG A 72 -15.41 -0.93 -8.36
CA ARG A 72 -15.87 0.43 -8.66
C ARG A 72 -15.55 0.91 -10.08
N ASN A 73 -14.93 0.07 -10.92
CA ASN A 73 -14.44 0.43 -12.25
C ASN A 73 -13.43 1.60 -12.24
N ASN A 74 -12.68 1.76 -11.14
CA ASN A 74 -11.61 2.75 -11.04
C ASN A 74 -10.27 2.09 -11.38
N THR A 75 -9.92 2.05 -12.67
CA THR A 75 -8.68 1.43 -13.15
C THR A 75 -7.44 2.05 -12.54
N PHE A 76 -7.43 3.37 -12.34
CA PHE A 76 -6.30 4.07 -11.75
C PHE A 76 -6.07 3.62 -10.31
N GLY A 77 -7.10 3.71 -9.45
CA GLY A 77 -7.02 3.29 -8.06
C GLY A 77 -6.70 1.80 -7.92
N ALA A 78 -7.32 0.97 -8.75
CA ALA A 78 -7.10 -0.47 -8.74
C ALA A 78 -5.65 -0.82 -9.07
N THR A 79 -5.08 -0.20 -10.12
CA THR A 79 -3.69 -0.41 -10.51
C THR A 79 -2.75 0.14 -9.45
N ALA A 80 -2.94 1.39 -9.02
CA ALA A 80 -2.04 2.06 -8.09
C ALA A 80 -2.00 1.35 -6.73
N PHE A 81 -3.15 1.12 -6.09
CA PHE A 81 -3.18 0.52 -4.75
C PHE A 81 -2.76 -0.95 -4.76
N THR A 82 -3.11 -1.72 -5.80
CA THR A 82 -2.65 -3.12 -5.90
C THR A 82 -1.13 -3.18 -6.10
N SER A 83 -0.57 -2.35 -6.99
CA SER A 83 0.88 -2.32 -7.24
C SER A 83 1.68 -1.89 -6.03
N TYR A 84 1.27 -0.80 -5.35
CA TYR A 84 1.95 -0.37 -4.13
C TYR A 84 1.73 -1.32 -2.95
N GLY A 85 0.56 -1.98 -2.87
CA GLY A 85 0.30 -3.06 -1.92
C GLY A 85 1.27 -4.23 -2.11
N ALA A 86 1.42 -4.70 -3.35
CA ALA A 86 2.38 -5.75 -3.69
C ALA A 86 3.83 -5.32 -3.42
N PHE A 87 4.18 -4.06 -3.73
CA PHE A 87 5.49 -3.49 -3.39
C PHE A 87 5.77 -3.62 -1.90
N TRP A 88 4.87 -3.15 -1.03
CA TRP A 88 5.09 -3.22 0.42
C TRP A 88 5.15 -4.64 0.97
N LEU A 89 4.34 -5.55 0.44
CA LEU A 89 4.42 -6.99 0.77
C LEU A 89 5.78 -7.58 0.36
N SER A 90 6.29 -7.25 -0.83
CA SER A 90 7.60 -7.71 -1.28
C SER A 90 8.75 -7.10 -0.46
N TYR A 91 8.64 -5.83 -0.07
CA TYR A 91 9.61 -5.16 0.81
C TYR A 91 9.67 -5.84 2.18
N ALA A 92 8.51 -6.11 2.79
CA ALA A 92 8.43 -6.86 4.03
C ALA A 92 9.01 -8.27 3.88
N ALA A 93 8.71 -8.96 2.78
CA ALA A 93 9.24 -10.29 2.50
C ALA A 93 10.76 -10.32 2.41
N ILE A 94 11.41 -9.30 1.82
CA ILE A 94 12.87 -9.18 1.80
C ILE A 94 13.42 -9.18 3.23
N LEU A 95 12.80 -8.43 4.14
CA LEU A 95 13.33 -8.21 5.50
C LEU A 95 12.94 -9.29 6.52
N ILE A 96 11.94 -10.12 6.23
CA ILE A 96 11.53 -11.22 7.12
C ILE A 96 12.54 -12.38 6.98
N PRO A 97 13.28 -12.75 8.04
CA PRO A 97 14.32 -13.78 7.94
C PRO A 97 13.81 -15.15 7.44
N GLY A 98 12.56 -15.49 7.76
CA GLY A 98 11.93 -16.75 7.36
C GLY A 98 11.71 -16.93 5.85
N THR A 99 11.81 -15.87 5.05
CA THR A 99 11.68 -15.97 3.58
C THR A 99 13.00 -16.34 2.89
N GLY A 100 14.14 -16.12 3.55
CA GLY A 100 15.48 -16.34 2.99
C GLY A 100 15.93 -15.36 1.90
N ILE A 101 15.11 -14.38 1.52
CA ILE A 101 15.39 -13.49 0.38
C ILE A 101 16.61 -12.60 0.64
N LEU A 102 16.69 -11.96 1.82
CA LEU A 102 17.84 -11.11 2.18
C LEU A 102 19.17 -11.88 2.12
N ALA A 103 19.17 -13.14 2.57
CA ALA A 103 20.35 -13.99 2.51
C ALA A 103 20.74 -14.31 1.07
N ALA A 104 19.77 -14.57 0.19
CA ALA A 104 20.01 -14.89 -1.21
C ALA A 104 20.60 -13.73 -2.04
N ILE A 105 20.28 -12.48 -1.67
CA ILE A 105 20.77 -11.28 -2.37
C ILE A 105 22.07 -10.70 -1.77
N THR A 106 22.56 -11.28 -0.66
CA THR A 106 23.83 -10.89 -0.04
C THR A 106 24.97 -11.69 -0.68
N PRO A 107 26.09 -11.06 -1.14
CA PRO A 107 26.58 -9.72 -0.81
C PRO A 107 26.13 -8.60 -1.77
N ALA A 108 25.44 -8.90 -2.87
CA ALA A 108 25.01 -7.93 -3.87
C ALA A 108 23.82 -7.05 -3.44
N LEU A 109 23.61 -6.86 -2.14
CA LEU A 109 22.42 -6.24 -1.56
C LEU A 109 22.11 -4.87 -2.15
N HIS A 110 23.11 -3.99 -2.24
CA HIS A 110 22.94 -2.62 -2.77
C HIS A 110 22.50 -2.62 -4.23
N GLN A 111 23.07 -3.51 -5.06
CA GLN A 111 22.69 -3.62 -6.47
C GLN A 111 21.29 -4.22 -6.62
N ALA A 112 20.96 -5.25 -5.83
CA ALA A 112 19.65 -5.88 -5.83
C ALA A 112 18.55 -4.90 -5.41
N LEU A 113 18.76 -4.15 -4.32
CA LEU A 113 17.84 -3.11 -3.87
C LEU A 113 17.76 -1.93 -4.85
N GLY A 114 18.88 -1.59 -5.51
CA GLY A 114 18.90 -0.58 -6.56
C GLY A 114 17.96 -0.93 -7.71
N VAL A 115 18.03 -2.16 -8.22
CA VAL A 115 17.12 -2.63 -9.28
C VAL A 115 15.67 -2.73 -8.78
N TYR A 116 15.46 -3.14 -7.54
CA TYR A 116 14.14 -3.28 -6.93
C TYR A 116 13.38 -1.95 -6.75
N LEU A 117 14.11 -0.83 -6.55
CA LEU A 117 13.53 0.49 -6.29
C LEU A 117 13.40 1.39 -7.54
N LEU A 118 13.76 0.89 -8.73
CA LEU A 118 13.54 1.58 -10.02
C LEU A 118 12.07 1.49 -10.46
#